data_AF-A0A5N9FQT3-F1
#
_entry.id   AF-A0A5N9FQT3-F1
#
_cell.length_a   1.000
_cell.length_b   1.000
_cell.length_c   1.000
_cell.angle_alpha   90.00
_cell.angle_beta   90.00
_cell.angle_gamma   90.00
#
_symmetry.space_group_name_H-M   'P 1'
#
loop_
_entity.id
_entity.type
_entity.pdbx_description
1 polymer ?
#
loop_
_entity_poly.entity_id
_entity_poly.type
_entity_poly.pdbx_seq_one_letter_code
_entity_poly.pdbx_strand_id
1 'polypeptide(L)'
;MTTQEPNAEEMVKESAEASIEEIVDEPEKENPLFLISVDRLAKLERSPIHLVAGRLAAASPSKYKPINEMGDVKSLIREIYQNYKTDSSFIRSDMPVQEIIFRTLLARNNRPMSLVDLHYELTEKWATPIRPIVITEERLLRILDNDTYYGFARK
;
A
#
# COMPACT_ATOMS: atom_id res chain seq x y z
N MET A 1 0.07 13.41 73.20
CA MET A 1 1.02 13.24 72.08
C MET A 1 1.10 11.75 71.77
N THR A 2 1.18 11.43 70.48
CA THR A 2 1.58 10.13 69.90
C THR A 2 0.51 9.04 69.77
N THR A 3 -0.21 9.14 68.64
CA THR A 3 -0.51 8.16 67.58
C THR A 3 -0.99 6.73 67.87
N GLN A 4 -2.09 6.42 67.16
CA GLN A 4 -2.69 5.13 66.83
C GLN A 4 -1.75 4.18 66.09
N GLU A 5 -1.95 2.87 66.27
CA GLU A 5 -2.18 1.92 65.18
C GLU A 5 -3.15 0.83 65.68
N PRO A 6 -4.20 0.50 64.90
CA PRO A 6 -4.71 -0.87 64.92
C PRO A 6 -4.75 -1.48 63.52
N ASN A 7 -4.30 -2.74 63.52
CA ASN A 7 -4.84 -3.88 62.78
C ASN A 7 -4.53 -4.03 61.28
N ALA A 8 -3.65 -4.99 60.99
CA ALA A 8 -3.15 -5.34 59.66
C ALA A 8 -3.98 -6.43 58.94
N GLU A 9 -5.26 -6.65 59.28
CA GLU A 9 -6.05 -7.76 58.70
C GLU A 9 -7.31 -7.34 57.94
N GLU A 10 -7.51 -6.06 57.65
CA GLU A 10 -8.70 -5.57 56.92
C GLU A 10 -8.32 -4.83 55.61
N MET A 11 -7.30 -5.32 54.90
CA MET A 11 -6.89 -4.80 53.58
C MET A 11 -6.69 -5.91 52.55
N VAL A 12 -7.54 -6.94 52.54
CA VAL A 12 -7.55 -7.92 51.44
C VAL A 12 -8.99 -8.33 51.14
N LYS A 13 -9.84 -7.39 50.73
CA LYS A 13 -11.15 -7.76 50.15
C LYS A 13 -11.81 -6.75 49.22
N GLU A 14 -11.17 -5.64 48.89
CA GLU A 14 -11.78 -4.61 48.04
C GLU A 14 -10.80 -4.09 46.97
N SER A 15 -10.31 -4.99 46.11
CA SER A 15 -9.53 -4.61 44.91
C SER A 15 -9.58 -5.65 43.79
N ALA A 16 -10.61 -6.48 43.75
CA ALA A 16 -10.75 -7.52 42.72
C ALA A 16 -11.82 -7.23 41.66
N GLU A 17 -12.50 -6.08 41.71
CA GLU A 17 -13.59 -5.78 40.77
C GLU A 17 -13.50 -4.33 40.27
N ALA A 18 -12.63 -4.08 39.29
CA ALA A 18 -12.83 -3.07 38.24
C ALA A 18 -11.57 -2.96 37.38
N SER A 19 -11.40 -3.89 36.43
CA SER A 19 -10.74 -3.66 35.14
C SER A 19 -10.86 -4.95 34.34
N ILE A 20 -12.11 -5.34 34.05
CA ILE A 20 -12.33 -6.13 32.84
C ILE A 20 -12.25 -5.07 31.74
N GLU A 21 -11.05 -4.88 31.19
CA GLU A 21 -10.94 -4.30 29.86
C GLU A 21 -11.80 -5.20 28.97
N GLU A 22 -12.94 -4.69 28.52
CA GLU A 22 -13.64 -5.30 27.40
C GLU A 22 -12.62 -5.41 26.28
N ILE A 23 -12.15 -6.64 26.05
CA ILE A 23 -11.46 -6.99 24.82
C ILE A 23 -12.54 -6.86 23.76
N VAL A 24 -12.72 -5.64 23.25
CA VAL A 24 -13.49 -5.40 22.05
C VAL A 24 -12.74 -6.18 20.98
N ASP A 25 -13.26 -7.34 20.60
CA ASP A 25 -12.88 -8.02 19.37
C ASP A 25 -13.12 -7.00 18.25
N GLU A 26 -12.09 -6.22 17.92
CA GLU A 26 -12.10 -5.45 16.68
C GLU A 26 -12.31 -6.50 15.59
N PRO A 27 -13.37 -6.39 14.77
CA PRO A 27 -13.59 -7.35 13.70
C PRO A 27 -12.31 -7.39 12.88
N GLU A 28 -11.74 -8.58 12.67
CA GLU A 28 -10.51 -8.77 11.88
C GLU A 28 -10.65 -7.95 10.60
N LYS A 29 -9.98 -6.79 10.54
CA LYS A 29 -10.10 -5.90 9.38
C LYS A 29 -9.57 -6.68 8.19
N GLU A 30 -10.41 -6.86 7.18
CA GLU A 30 -10.01 -7.49 5.93
C GLU A 30 -8.75 -6.76 5.41
N ASN A 31 -7.65 -7.50 5.23
CA ASN A 31 -6.42 -6.98 4.64
C ASN A 31 -6.20 -7.58 3.24
N PRO A 32 -6.99 -7.15 2.23
CA PRO A 32 -6.93 -7.72 0.89
C PRO A 32 -5.59 -7.45 0.21
N LEU A 33 -5.17 -8.39 -0.64
CA LEU A 33 -3.98 -8.25 -1.49
C LEU A 33 -4.36 -7.62 -2.83
N PHE A 34 -3.58 -6.66 -3.29
CA PHE A 34 -3.79 -5.98 -4.57
C PHE A 34 -2.67 -6.23 -5.58
N LEU A 35 -3.04 -6.28 -6.86
CA LEU A 35 -2.15 -6.34 -8.01
C LEU A 35 -2.72 -5.54 -9.19
N ILE A 36 -1.92 -5.34 -10.24
CA ILE A 36 -2.38 -4.79 -11.52
C ILE A 36 -2.89 -5.95 -12.39
N SER A 37 -4.19 -5.95 -12.70
CA SER A 37 -4.84 -7.02 -13.48
C SER A 37 -5.00 -6.63 -14.95
N VAL A 38 -4.44 -7.47 -15.83
CA VAL A 38 -4.62 -7.34 -17.29
C VAL A 38 -6.08 -7.50 -17.69
N ASP A 39 -6.82 -8.42 -17.04
CA ASP A 39 -8.23 -8.65 -17.33
C ASP A 39 -9.09 -7.44 -16.92
N ARG A 40 -8.77 -6.81 -15.78
CA ARG A 40 -9.46 -5.59 -15.34
C ARG A 40 -9.14 -4.42 -16.27
N LEU A 41 -7.89 -4.28 -16.70
CA LEU A 41 -7.51 -3.28 -17.71
C LEU A 41 -8.25 -3.47 -19.03
N ALA A 42 -8.42 -4.71 -19.49
CA ALA A 42 -9.20 -5.01 -20.69
C ALA A 42 -10.67 -4.58 -20.54
N LYS A 43 -11.30 -4.84 -19.39
CA LYS A 43 -12.67 -4.38 -19.07
C LYS A 43 -12.78 -2.85 -19.01
N LEU A 44 -11.71 -2.15 -18.66
CA LEU A 44 -11.63 -0.69 -18.65
C LEU A 44 -11.23 -0.10 -20.02
N GLU A 45 -11.16 -0.94 -21.07
CA GLU A 45 -10.71 -0.56 -22.42
C GLU A 45 -9.32 0.11 -22.42
N ARG A 46 -8.45 -0.32 -21.51
CA ARG A 46 -7.08 0.18 -21.38
C ARG A 46 -6.09 -0.81 -21.92
N SER A 47 -5.12 -0.31 -22.67
CA SER A 47 -3.97 -1.10 -23.12
C SER A 47 -2.95 -1.23 -22.00
N PRO A 48 -2.70 -2.45 -21.47
CA PRO A 48 -1.71 -2.64 -20.41
C PRO A 48 -0.29 -2.33 -20.88
N ILE A 49 0.01 -2.60 -22.16
CA ILE A 49 1.32 -2.30 -22.76
C ILE A 49 1.58 -0.79 -22.69
N HIS A 50 0.64 0.04 -23.14
CA HIS A 50 0.82 1.51 -23.11
C HIS A 50 0.98 2.04 -21.67
N LEU A 51 0.20 1.50 -20.72
CA LEU A 51 0.30 1.92 -19.32
C LEU A 51 1.67 1.60 -18.73
N VAL A 52 2.17 0.38 -18.94
CA VAL A 52 3.48 -0.03 -18.40
C VAL A 52 4.62 0.65 -19.16
N ALA A 53 4.55 0.75 -20.49
CA ALA A 53 5.58 1.37 -21.32
C ALA A 53 5.86 2.84 -20.94
N GLY A 54 4.81 3.59 -20.58
CA GLY A 54 4.96 4.98 -20.12
C GLY A 54 5.80 5.15 -18.84
N ARG A 55 6.10 4.04 -18.14
CA ARG A 55 6.86 4.01 -16.87
C ARG A 55 8.25 3.39 -17.07
N LEU A 56 8.67 3.12 -18.31
CA LEU A 56 10.02 2.66 -18.58
C LEU A 56 11.05 3.75 -18.26
N ALA A 57 12.12 3.34 -17.58
CA ALA A 57 13.25 4.21 -17.27
C ALA A 57 13.98 4.63 -18.55
N ALA A 58 14.73 5.73 -18.53
CA ALA A 58 15.52 6.16 -19.69
C ALA A 58 16.54 5.09 -20.16
N ALA A 59 17.02 4.27 -19.23
CA ALA A 59 17.94 3.16 -19.50
C ALA A 59 17.26 1.89 -20.04
N SER A 60 15.93 1.82 -20.03
CA SER A 60 15.16 0.65 -20.46
C SER A 60 15.23 0.47 -21.99
N PRO A 61 15.81 -0.63 -22.52
CA PRO A 61 15.88 -0.87 -23.96
C PRO A 61 14.53 -0.80 -24.68
N SER A 62 13.44 -1.21 -24.02
CA SER A 62 12.11 -1.22 -24.63
C SER A 62 11.52 0.18 -24.85
N LYS A 63 12.08 1.21 -24.20
CA LYS A 63 11.60 2.60 -24.31
C LYS A 63 11.74 3.21 -25.71
N TYR A 64 12.73 2.74 -26.47
CA TYR A 64 13.03 3.23 -27.82
C TYR A 64 12.48 2.34 -28.93
N LYS A 65 11.80 1.24 -28.56
CA LYS A 65 11.22 0.31 -29.53
C LYS A 65 9.82 0.79 -29.93
N PRO A 66 9.40 0.55 -31.18
CA PRO A 66 8.01 0.71 -31.56
C PRO A 66 7.15 -0.32 -30.80
N ILE A 67 5.86 -0.02 -30.64
CA ILE A 67 5.00 -0.78 -29.73
C ILE A 67 4.79 -2.25 -30.13
N ASN A 68 4.86 -2.54 -31.43
CA ASN A 68 4.82 -3.88 -32.01
C ASN A 68 6.05 -4.73 -31.64
N GLU A 69 7.15 -4.11 -31.19
CA GLU A 69 8.42 -4.76 -30.84
C GLU A 69 8.74 -4.67 -29.34
N MET A 70 7.85 -4.07 -28.54
CA MET A 70 8.04 -3.84 -27.10
C MET A 70 7.93 -5.12 -26.26
N GLY A 71 7.47 -6.23 -26.85
CA GLY A 71 7.24 -7.49 -26.15
C GLY A 71 5.92 -7.51 -25.37
N ASP A 72 5.78 -8.49 -24.48
CA ASP A 72 4.58 -8.63 -23.66
C ASP A 72 4.64 -7.80 -22.37
N VAL A 73 3.48 -7.60 -21.76
CA VAL A 73 3.32 -6.79 -20.55
C VAL A 73 4.20 -7.31 -19.40
N LYS A 74 4.34 -8.64 -19.28
CA LYS A 74 5.15 -9.25 -18.22
C LYS A 74 6.64 -8.92 -18.39
N SER A 75 7.16 -8.94 -19.61
CA SER A 75 8.54 -8.56 -19.90
C SER A 75 8.80 -7.10 -19.54
N LEU A 76 7.87 -6.19 -19.90
CA LEU A 76 7.97 -4.78 -19.56
C LEU A 76 7.94 -4.55 -18.03
N ILE A 77 7.05 -5.21 -17.30
CA ILE A 77 7.01 -5.13 -15.83
C ILE A 77 8.34 -5.63 -15.23
N ARG A 78 8.89 -6.73 -15.76
CA ARG A 78 10.16 -7.28 -15.30
C ARG A 78 11.32 -6.31 -15.57
N GLU A 79 11.33 -5.66 -16.71
CA GLU A 79 12.31 -4.65 -17.08
C GLU A 79 12.26 -3.45 -16.13
N ILE A 80 11.06 -2.95 -15.79
CA ILE A 80 10.88 -1.92 -14.76
C ILE A 80 11.44 -2.38 -13.42
N TYR A 81 11.09 -3.61 -12.98
CA TYR A 81 11.59 -4.17 -11.73
C TYR A 81 13.12 -4.24 -11.65
N GLN A 82 13.81 -4.54 -12.75
CA GLN A 82 15.28 -4.55 -12.76
C GLN A 82 15.88 -3.14 -12.73
N ASN A 83 15.24 -2.19 -13.42
CA ASN A 83 15.74 -0.82 -13.55
C ASN A 83 15.36 0.09 -12.37
N TYR A 84 14.30 -0.21 -11.60
CA TYR A 84 13.83 0.70 -10.56
C TYR A 84 14.92 1.00 -9.51
N LYS A 85 15.79 0.03 -9.21
CA LYS A 85 16.84 0.16 -8.19
C LYS A 85 17.83 1.27 -8.51
N THR A 86 18.00 1.60 -9.78
CA THR A 86 18.92 2.65 -10.24
C THR A 86 18.20 3.96 -10.56
N ASP A 87 16.87 3.99 -10.50
CA ASP A 87 16.03 5.17 -10.75
C ASP A 87 15.37 5.64 -9.45
N SER A 88 16.09 6.48 -8.69
CA SER A 88 15.55 7.10 -7.47
C SER A 88 14.39 8.05 -7.74
N SER A 89 14.18 8.46 -8.98
CA SER A 89 13.08 9.34 -9.40
C SER A 89 11.84 8.57 -9.88
N PHE A 90 11.90 7.23 -9.90
CA PHE A 90 10.83 6.40 -10.42
C PHE A 90 9.51 6.59 -9.66
N ILE A 91 9.55 6.76 -8.34
CA ILE A 91 8.41 7.11 -7.52
C ILE A 91 8.74 8.41 -6.79
N ARG A 92 7.79 9.36 -6.79
CA ARG A 92 7.96 10.67 -6.16
C ARG A 92 6.72 11.01 -5.35
N SER A 93 6.92 11.76 -4.27
CA SER A 93 5.87 12.24 -3.36
C SER A 93 4.89 13.23 -4.01
N ASP A 94 5.19 13.70 -5.22
CA ASP A 94 4.38 14.65 -5.98
C ASP A 94 3.40 14.00 -6.96
N MET A 95 3.49 12.67 -7.08
CA MET A 95 2.62 11.88 -7.94
C MET A 95 1.24 11.70 -7.29
N PRO A 96 0.16 11.55 -8.10
CA PRO A 96 -1.13 11.12 -7.58
C PRO A 96 -1.03 9.79 -6.82
N VAL A 97 -1.84 9.61 -5.78
CA VAL A 97 -1.84 8.39 -4.93
C VAL A 97 -1.90 7.11 -5.75
N GLN A 98 -2.81 7.05 -6.74
CA GLN A 98 -2.94 5.87 -7.60
C GLN A 98 -1.69 5.63 -8.46
N GLU A 99 -1.00 6.67 -8.94
CA GLU A 99 0.27 6.52 -9.68
C GLU A 99 1.37 5.99 -8.76
N ILE A 100 1.44 6.45 -7.51
CA ILE A 100 2.40 5.93 -6.52
C ILE A 100 2.16 4.43 -6.31
N ILE A 101 0.91 4.03 -6.02
CA ILE A 101 0.56 2.62 -5.83
C ILE A 101 0.86 1.78 -7.08
N PHE A 102 0.50 2.28 -8.26
CA PHE A 102 0.79 1.60 -9.52
C PHE A 102 2.28 1.33 -9.68
N ARG A 103 3.11 2.36 -9.48
CA ARG A 103 4.56 2.22 -9.59
C ARG A 103 5.17 1.38 -8.48
N THR A 104 4.63 1.41 -7.26
CA THR A 104 5.03 0.50 -6.16
C THR A 104 4.81 -0.95 -6.55
N LEU A 105 3.64 -1.29 -7.14
CA LEU A 105 3.37 -2.64 -7.62
C LEU A 105 4.30 -3.04 -8.77
N LEU A 106 4.55 -2.15 -9.74
CA LEU A 106 5.51 -2.39 -10.84
C LEU A 106 6.94 -2.61 -10.33
N ALA A 107 7.39 -1.79 -9.37
CA ALA A 107 8.69 -1.91 -8.72
C ALA A 107 8.84 -3.18 -7.88
N ARG A 108 7.75 -3.92 -7.65
CA ARG A 108 7.72 -5.25 -7.03
C ARG A 108 7.41 -6.37 -8.02
N ASN A 109 7.61 -6.12 -9.32
CA ASN A 109 7.31 -7.06 -10.39
C ASN A 109 5.84 -7.53 -10.39
N ASN A 110 4.94 -6.61 -10.04
CA ASN A 110 3.50 -6.84 -9.88
C ASN A 110 3.17 -8.00 -8.92
N ARG A 111 4.01 -8.22 -7.90
CA ARG A 111 3.69 -9.14 -6.81
C ARG A 111 2.56 -8.54 -5.97
N PRO A 112 1.54 -9.35 -5.59
CA PRO A 112 0.47 -8.88 -4.75
C PRO A 112 0.99 -8.27 -3.45
N MET A 113 0.38 -7.18 -3.00
CA MET A 113 0.76 -6.45 -1.80
C MET A 113 -0.49 -6.14 -0.98
N SER A 114 -0.40 -6.27 0.34
CA SER A 114 -1.55 -6.06 1.22
C SER A 114 -1.95 -4.59 1.27
N LEU A 115 -3.22 -4.32 1.61
CA LEU A 115 -3.73 -2.97 1.79
C LEU A 115 -2.89 -2.21 2.84
N VAL A 116 -2.57 -2.88 3.95
CA VAL A 116 -1.72 -2.32 5.03
C VAL A 116 -0.33 -1.97 4.51
N ASP A 117 0.32 -2.87 3.75
CA ASP A 117 1.66 -2.59 3.22
C ASP A 117 1.65 -1.45 2.18
N LEU A 118 0.61 -1.39 1.34
CA LEU A 118 0.43 -0.32 0.37
C LEU A 118 0.17 1.03 1.05
N HIS A 119 -0.59 1.03 2.14
CA HIS A 119 -0.81 2.19 2.98
C HIS A 119 0.50 2.66 3.62
N TYR A 120 1.27 1.76 4.22
CA TYR A 120 2.59 2.06 4.79
C TYR A 120 3.55 2.67 3.75
N GLU A 121 3.63 2.09 2.53
CA GLU A 121 4.44 2.69 1.46
C GLU A 121 4.01 4.14 1.17
N LEU A 122 2.71 4.44 1.14
CA LEU A 122 2.23 5.81 0.91
C LEU A 122 2.56 6.76 2.06
N THR A 123 2.21 6.40 3.29
CA THR A 123 2.22 7.35 4.42
C THR A 123 3.58 7.47 5.09
N GLU A 124 4.40 6.41 5.08
CA GLU A 124 5.68 6.41 5.78
C GLU A 124 6.85 6.66 4.84
N LYS A 125 6.80 6.08 3.63
CA LYS A 125 7.94 6.10 2.71
C LYS A 125 7.86 7.21 1.68
N TRP A 126 6.67 7.47 1.15
CA TRP A 126 6.48 8.47 0.09
C TRP A 126 5.90 9.80 0.59
N ALA A 127 5.36 9.85 1.81
CA ALA A 127 5.04 11.12 2.44
C ALA A 127 6.32 11.88 2.81
N THR A 128 6.24 13.21 2.76
CA THR A 128 7.32 14.08 3.23
C THR A 128 6.74 15.20 4.08
N PRO A 129 7.52 15.85 4.96
CA PRO A 129 7.01 16.96 5.77
C PRO A 129 6.39 18.09 4.94
N ILE A 130 6.91 18.34 3.74
CA ILE A 130 6.42 19.38 2.82
C ILE A 130 5.29 18.90 1.91
N ARG A 131 5.09 17.57 1.80
CA ARG A 131 4.02 16.93 1.03
C ARG A 131 3.52 15.69 1.78
N PRO A 132 2.71 15.89 2.83
CA PRO A 132 2.18 14.79 3.60
C PRO A 132 1.13 14.04 2.78
N ILE A 133 1.12 12.71 2.90
CA ILE A 133 0.07 11.85 2.33
C ILE A 133 -0.75 11.33 3.51
N VAL A 134 -1.87 12.01 3.79
CA VAL A 134 -2.76 11.65 4.90
C VAL A 134 -3.99 10.97 4.34
N ILE A 135 -4.01 9.65 4.46
CA ILE A 135 -5.08 8.77 3.99
C ILE A 135 -5.27 7.64 4.99
N THR A 136 -6.50 7.18 5.22
CA THR A 136 -6.75 5.97 6.02
C THR A 136 -6.75 4.74 5.12
N GLU A 137 -6.56 3.57 5.70
CA GLU A 137 -6.64 2.30 4.96
C GLU A 137 -8.01 2.13 4.29
N GLU A 138 -9.11 2.50 4.95
CA GLU A 138 -10.47 2.40 4.40
C GLU A 138 -10.65 3.33 3.19
N ARG A 139 -10.05 4.52 3.23
CA ARG A 139 -10.07 5.44 2.09
C ARG A 139 -9.20 4.94 0.95
N LEU A 140 -8.03 4.37 1.24
CA LEU A 140 -7.18 3.74 0.24
C LEU A 140 -7.90 2.57 -0.43
N LEU A 141 -8.54 1.70 0.36
CA LEU A 141 -9.34 0.58 -0.13
C LEU A 141 -10.38 1.04 -1.15
N ARG A 142 -11.17 2.07 -0.80
CA ARG A 142 -12.15 2.66 -1.71
C ARG A 142 -11.52 3.21 -3.00
N ILE A 143 -10.34 3.83 -2.92
CA ILE A 143 -9.63 4.35 -4.10
C ILE A 143 -9.17 3.21 -5.02
N LEU A 144 -8.72 2.09 -4.46
CA LEU A 144 -8.25 0.94 -5.23
C LEU A 144 -9.43 0.18 -5.86
N ASP A 145 -10.52 -0.02 -5.12
CA ASP A 145 -11.71 -0.72 -5.63
C ASP A 145 -12.40 0.07 -6.75
N ASN A 146 -12.47 1.40 -6.61
CA ASN A 146 -13.10 2.30 -7.57
C ASN A 146 -12.14 2.81 -8.66
N ASP A 147 -10.91 2.30 -8.76
CA ASP A 147 -9.98 2.72 -9.79
C ASP A 147 -10.53 2.43 -11.19
N THR A 148 -10.51 3.43 -12.08
CA THR A 148 -10.99 3.29 -13.46
C THR A 148 -9.85 3.40 -14.49
N TYR A 149 -8.60 3.35 -14.06
CA TYR A 149 -7.45 3.64 -14.92
C TYR A 149 -6.33 2.60 -14.82
N TYR A 150 -5.88 2.27 -13.62
CA TYR A 150 -4.68 1.45 -13.41
C TYR A 150 -4.94 -0.06 -13.35
N GLY A 151 -6.20 -0.48 -13.25
CA GLY A 151 -6.59 -1.89 -13.23
C GLY A 151 -6.24 -2.60 -11.92
N PHE A 152 -6.26 -1.91 -10.78
CA PHE A 152 -6.06 -2.54 -9.48
C PHE A 152 -7.13 -3.60 -9.19
N ALA A 153 -6.72 -4.80 -8.81
CA ALA A 153 -7.63 -5.89 -8.50
C ALA A 153 -7.20 -6.60 -7.22
N ARG A 154 -8.19 -7.04 -6.44
CA ARG A 154 -7.99 -7.95 -5.32
C ARG A 154 -7.57 -9.33 -5.84
N LYS A 155 -6.65 -10.00 -5.15
CA LYS A 155 -6.21 -11.36 -5.48
C LYS A 155 -6.99 -12.42 -4.70
#